data_AF-A0A0D3IDC4-F1
#
_entry.id   AF-A0A0D3IDC4-F1
#
_cell.length_a   1.000
_cell.length_b   1.000
_cell.length_c   1.000
_cell.angle_alpha   90.00
_cell.angle_beta   90.00
_cell.angle_gamma   90.00
#
_symmetry.space_group_name_H-M   'P 1'
#
loop_
_entity.id
_entity.type
_entity.pdbx_description
1 polymer ?
#
loop_
_entity_poly.entity_id
_entity_poly.type
_entity_poly.pdbx_seq_one_letter_code
_entity_poly.pdbx_strand_id
1 'polypeptide(L)'
;MRGASTCVSRVHEVNASIFSLLAAHGITLIPLSPLGAAVRGLDLRKTPPEPVLDALQSAMAVRGFLVFKDQGTLSGDEQVIASELWGAREMHSTHGVHPKAPNKHIFRLSNDRNVGILGVGPQWHNDGSFERGVFSHVGYHIIRVAEGGGGTIFAHQGGAFDALPEVEQERWQRLVSINSNSGVLHPVVHAHPISGRKSVYLHLGMTGAVLEVVPKSDDPSAVGSLRLLDEGEMRHLFQTYNALLNKGFAPGQADLLAGVPTYGTRVELAGLAAKPELNGRRGVVDGVLDRDNGQGDCIFIDNLAVAHRATPEAHRPASEVGLRILHRTTIKAPSNFDPPFGLPPVLNIHGANPLGNAAGGVWQGGGLGFRWDETIPMQN
;
A
#
# COMPACT_ATOMS: atom_id res chain seq x y z
N MET A 1 -36.43 14.37 -15.24
CA MET A 1 -35.16 13.72 -15.62
C MET A 1 -34.04 14.38 -14.84
N ARG A 2 -33.65 13.82 -13.68
CA ARG A 2 -32.42 14.24 -12.97
C ARG A 2 -31.35 13.21 -13.31
N GLY A 3 -30.24 13.67 -13.85
CA GLY A 3 -29.16 12.85 -14.38
C GLY A 3 -28.66 11.86 -13.33
N ALA A 4 -28.51 10.60 -13.77
CA ALA A 4 -27.72 9.63 -13.03
C ALA A 4 -26.30 10.19 -12.93
N SER A 5 -25.88 10.51 -11.71
CA SER A 5 -24.46 10.71 -11.41
C SER A 5 -23.80 9.36 -11.66
N THR A 6 -23.15 9.24 -12.81
CA THR A 6 -22.32 8.08 -13.13
C THR A 6 -21.21 8.05 -12.10
N CYS A 7 -21.23 7.04 -11.23
CA CYS A 7 -20.08 6.71 -10.40
C CYS A 7 -18.95 6.35 -11.37
N VAL A 8 -18.12 7.33 -11.73
CA VAL A 8 -16.88 7.07 -12.45
C VAL A 8 -16.09 6.12 -11.56
N SER A 9 -15.85 4.90 -12.03
CA SER A 9 -14.97 3.97 -11.32
C SER A 9 -13.65 4.68 -11.10
N ARG A 10 -13.34 5.03 -9.84
CA ARG A 10 -12.08 5.67 -9.45
C ARG A 10 -10.90 4.70 -9.55
N VAL A 11 -11.11 3.46 -9.98
CA VAL A 11 -10.05 2.53 -10.37
C VAL A 11 -10.25 2.27 -11.85
N HIS A 12 -9.22 2.53 -12.66
CA HIS A 12 -9.34 2.33 -14.10
C HIS A 12 -9.59 0.85 -14.42
N GLU A 13 -10.31 0.61 -15.51
CA GLU A 13 -10.48 -0.74 -16.01
C GLU A 13 -9.19 -1.26 -16.65
N VAL A 14 -9.00 -2.57 -16.58
CA VAL A 14 -7.91 -3.22 -17.29
C VAL A 14 -8.20 -3.16 -18.79
N ASN A 15 -7.17 -2.87 -19.60
CA ASN A 15 -7.31 -2.80 -21.05
C ASN A 15 -7.85 -4.14 -21.62
N ALA A 16 -8.88 -4.10 -22.46
CA ALA A 16 -9.51 -5.27 -23.06
C ALA A 16 -8.50 -6.22 -23.76
N SER A 17 -7.46 -5.68 -24.38
CA SER A 17 -6.41 -6.46 -25.05
C SER A 17 -5.59 -7.35 -24.10
N ILE A 18 -5.45 -6.96 -22.82
CA ILE A 18 -4.78 -7.77 -21.80
C ILE A 18 -5.54 -9.07 -21.57
N PHE A 19 -6.87 -9.03 -21.50
CA PHE A 19 -7.68 -10.24 -21.32
C PHE A 19 -7.50 -11.21 -22.48
N SER A 20 -7.53 -10.73 -23.73
CA SER A 20 -7.31 -11.57 -24.91
C SER A 20 -5.91 -12.18 -24.95
N LEU A 21 -4.87 -11.41 -24.59
CA LEU A 21 -3.50 -11.89 -24.55
C LEU A 21 -3.29 -12.98 -23.48
N LEU A 22 -3.83 -12.77 -22.28
CA LEU A 22 -3.75 -13.75 -21.19
C LEU A 22 -4.53 -15.02 -21.54
N ALA A 23 -5.73 -14.89 -22.10
CA ALA A 23 -6.55 -16.02 -22.50
C ALA A 23 -5.87 -16.89 -23.58
N ALA A 24 -5.13 -16.27 -24.51
CA ALA A 24 -4.34 -16.99 -25.52
C ALA A 24 -3.22 -17.86 -24.91
N HIS A 25 -2.82 -17.58 -23.67
CA HIS A 25 -1.85 -18.36 -22.90
C HIS A 25 -2.50 -19.26 -21.84
N GLY A 26 -3.83 -19.45 -21.88
CA GLY A 26 -4.56 -20.25 -20.90
C GLY A 26 -4.68 -19.60 -19.51
N ILE A 27 -4.47 -18.29 -19.42
CA ILE A 27 -4.52 -17.52 -18.17
C ILE A 27 -5.83 -16.73 -18.13
N THR A 28 -6.55 -16.84 -17.03
CA THR A 28 -7.78 -16.08 -16.79
C THR A 28 -7.51 -14.98 -15.77
N LEU A 29 -7.78 -13.74 -16.16
CA LEU A 29 -7.77 -12.57 -15.28
C LEU A 29 -9.21 -12.20 -14.92
N ILE A 30 -9.53 -12.18 -13.63
CA ILE A 30 -10.87 -11.90 -13.10
C ILE A 30 -10.77 -10.62 -12.28
N PRO A 31 -11.26 -9.46 -12.77
CA PRO A 31 -11.20 -8.20 -12.03
C PRO A 31 -12.02 -8.30 -10.74
N LEU A 32 -11.41 -7.94 -9.61
CA LEU A 32 -12.11 -7.87 -8.33
C LEU A 32 -12.68 -6.48 -8.12
N SER A 33 -13.84 -6.40 -7.48
CA SER A 33 -14.48 -5.13 -7.14
C SER A 33 -14.30 -4.79 -5.66
N PRO A 34 -13.98 -3.52 -5.32
CA PRO A 34 -13.65 -2.40 -6.21
C PRO A 34 -12.17 -2.36 -6.66
N LEU A 35 -11.30 -3.23 -6.13
CA LEU A 35 -9.84 -3.19 -6.36
C LEU A 35 -9.28 -4.61 -6.52
N GLY A 36 -8.20 -4.73 -7.30
CA GLY A 36 -7.48 -5.98 -7.52
C GLY A 36 -7.98 -6.79 -8.70
N ALA A 37 -7.32 -7.91 -8.94
CA ALA A 37 -7.76 -8.97 -9.85
C ALA A 37 -7.26 -10.34 -9.38
N ALA A 38 -8.02 -11.40 -9.64
CA ALA A 38 -7.57 -12.78 -9.44
C ALA A 38 -7.01 -13.34 -10.75
N VAL A 39 -5.94 -14.12 -10.64
CA VAL A 39 -5.24 -14.78 -11.76
C VAL A 39 -5.35 -16.29 -11.57
N ARG A 40 -5.87 -16.99 -12.58
CA ARG A 40 -5.94 -18.46 -12.65
C ARG A 40 -5.21 -18.96 -13.90
N GLY A 41 -4.72 -20.19 -13.86
CA GLY A 41 -4.05 -20.84 -15.00
C GLY A 41 -2.57 -20.45 -15.17
N LEU A 42 -2.01 -19.63 -14.28
CA LEU A 42 -0.58 -19.33 -14.23
C LEU A 42 0.07 -19.99 -13.01
N ASP A 43 1.14 -20.73 -13.24
CA ASP A 43 1.97 -21.34 -12.21
C ASP A 43 3.20 -20.46 -11.93
N LEU A 44 3.26 -19.82 -10.76
CA LEU A 44 4.34 -18.89 -10.40
C LEU A 44 5.71 -19.55 -10.24
N ARG A 45 5.77 -20.88 -10.18
CA ARG A 45 7.04 -21.64 -10.20
C ARG A 45 7.71 -21.62 -11.58
N LYS A 46 7.02 -21.10 -12.60
CA LYS A 46 7.50 -21.03 -13.98
C LYS A 46 7.48 -19.57 -14.44
N THR A 47 8.57 -19.13 -15.05
CA THR A 47 8.64 -17.80 -15.67
C THR A 47 7.69 -17.74 -16.87
N PRO A 48 6.65 -16.86 -16.85
CA PRO A 48 5.80 -16.66 -18.01
C PRO A 48 6.56 -15.96 -19.16
N PRO A 49 6.08 -16.04 -20.40
CA PRO A 49 6.60 -15.21 -21.49
C PRO A 49 6.52 -13.71 -21.16
N GLU A 50 7.50 -12.93 -21.61
CA GLU A 50 7.58 -11.49 -21.31
C GLU A 50 6.28 -10.72 -21.61
N PRO A 51 5.57 -10.92 -22.74
CA PRO A 51 4.31 -10.22 -23.01
C PRO A 51 3.20 -10.51 -21.98
N VAL A 52 3.18 -11.72 -21.42
CA VAL A 52 2.24 -12.10 -20.36
C VAL A 52 2.61 -11.39 -19.06
N LEU A 53 3.89 -11.34 -18.73
CA LEU A 53 4.39 -10.65 -17.54
C LEU A 53 4.10 -9.15 -17.60
N ASP A 54 4.38 -8.49 -18.72
CA ASP A 54 4.08 -7.08 -18.97
C ASP A 54 2.58 -6.76 -18.84
N ALA A 55 1.73 -7.67 -19.32
CA ALA A 55 0.29 -7.52 -19.23
C ALA A 55 -0.22 -7.66 -17.80
N LEU A 56 0.31 -8.62 -17.03
CA LEU A 56 0.02 -8.76 -15.59
C LEU A 56 0.54 -7.55 -14.80
N GLN A 57 1.74 -7.06 -15.11
CA GLN A 57 2.33 -5.88 -14.50
C GLN A 57 1.48 -4.63 -14.76
N SER A 58 0.98 -4.46 -15.99
CA SER A 58 0.07 -3.37 -16.36
C SER A 58 -1.28 -3.48 -15.65
N ALA A 59 -1.83 -4.69 -15.54
CA ALA A 59 -3.06 -4.94 -14.79
C ALA A 59 -2.87 -4.64 -13.30
N MET A 60 -1.74 -5.04 -12.70
CA MET A 60 -1.41 -4.77 -11.30
C MET A 60 -1.23 -3.27 -11.03
N ALA A 61 -0.53 -2.54 -11.90
CA ALA A 61 -0.33 -1.10 -11.78
C ALA A 61 -1.65 -0.29 -11.81
N VAL A 62 -2.67 -0.82 -12.48
CA VAL A 62 -4.01 -0.22 -12.56
C VAL A 62 -4.91 -0.67 -11.42
N ARG A 63 -4.84 -1.95 -11.03
CA ARG A 63 -5.74 -2.58 -10.06
C ARG A 63 -5.15 -2.70 -8.66
N GLY A 64 -3.92 -2.25 -8.45
CA GLY A 64 -3.21 -2.28 -7.18
C GLY A 64 -2.58 -3.63 -6.82
N PHE A 65 -3.30 -4.74 -7.00
CA PHE A 65 -2.79 -6.07 -6.65
C PHE A 65 -3.36 -7.20 -7.52
N LEU A 66 -2.62 -8.30 -7.60
CA LEU A 66 -3.05 -9.55 -8.20
C LEU A 66 -3.03 -10.69 -7.16
N VAL A 67 -4.07 -11.52 -7.17
CA VAL A 67 -4.15 -12.75 -6.38
C VAL A 67 -3.99 -13.96 -7.31
N PHE A 68 -2.85 -14.62 -7.23
CA PHE A 68 -2.57 -15.86 -7.96
C PHE A 68 -3.13 -17.05 -7.19
N LYS A 69 -4.09 -17.72 -7.81
CA LYS A 69 -4.85 -18.84 -7.24
C LYS A 69 -4.20 -20.17 -7.55
N ASP A 70 -4.57 -21.22 -6.82
CA ASP A 70 -4.18 -22.60 -7.10
C ASP A 70 -2.66 -22.85 -7.04
N GLN A 71 -1.90 -22.07 -6.25
CA GLN A 71 -0.44 -22.21 -6.13
C GLN A 71 -0.02 -23.26 -5.08
N GLY A 72 -0.89 -23.57 -4.11
CA GLY A 72 -0.57 -24.45 -2.99
C GLY A 72 0.48 -23.84 -2.04
N THR A 73 1.21 -24.69 -1.31
CA THR A 73 2.32 -24.22 -0.46
C THR A 73 3.61 -24.22 -1.26
N LEU A 74 4.04 -23.05 -1.73
CA LEU A 74 5.38 -22.82 -2.27
C LEU A 74 6.45 -23.02 -1.19
N SER A 75 7.60 -23.55 -1.59
CA SER A 75 8.85 -23.47 -0.83
C SER A 75 9.36 -22.03 -0.77
N GLY A 76 10.33 -21.78 0.12
CA GLY A 76 10.92 -20.45 0.27
C GLY A 76 11.59 -19.95 -1.03
N ASP A 77 12.25 -20.85 -1.75
CA ASP A 77 12.93 -20.50 -3.00
C ASP A 77 11.93 -20.27 -4.14
N GLU A 78 10.86 -21.07 -4.21
CA GLU A 78 9.78 -20.85 -5.18
C GLU A 78 9.08 -19.49 -4.98
N GLN A 79 8.83 -19.07 -3.73
CA GLN A 79 8.27 -17.74 -3.47
C GLN A 79 9.25 -16.62 -3.87
N VAL A 80 10.55 -16.81 -3.67
CA VAL A 80 11.58 -15.86 -4.12
C VAL A 80 11.59 -15.76 -5.65
N ILE A 81 11.62 -16.88 -6.36
CA ILE A 81 11.54 -16.91 -7.83
C ILE A 81 10.28 -16.21 -8.33
N ALA A 82 9.13 -16.46 -7.70
CA ALA A 82 7.87 -15.79 -8.04
C ALA A 82 7.92 -14.27 -7.79
N SER A 83 8.68 -13.84 -6.79
CA SER A 83 8.86 -12.44 -6.44
C SER A 83 9.82 -11.72 -7.38
N GLU A 84 10.85 -12.40 -7.88
CA GLU A 84 11.80 -11.86 -8.86
C GLU A 84 11.22 -11.68 -10.26
N LEU A 85 9.95 -12.05 -10.49
CA LEU A 85 9.22 -11.70 -11.72
C LEU A 85 8.93 -10.20 -11.82
N TRP A 86 8.94 -9.46 -10.71
CA TRP A 86 8.45 -8.08 -10.65
C TRP A 86 9.58 -7.07 -10.47
N GLY A 87 9.26 -5.78 -10.64
CA GLY A 87 10.16 -4.67 -10.32
C GLY A 87 11.53 -4.80 -10.99
N ALA A 88 12.61 -4.62 -10.21
CA ALA A 88 13.99 -4.76 -10.70
C ALA A 88 14.46 -6.22 -10.84
N ARG A 89 13.58 -7.21 -10.64
CA ARG A 89 13.92 -8.64 -10.59
C ARG A 89 15.00 -8.98 -9.56
N GLU A 90 15.01 -8.22 -8.47
CA GLU A 90 16.00 -8.33 -7.40
C GLU A 90 15.29 -8.23 -6.04
N MET A 91 15.46 -9.27 -5.22
CA MET A 91 14.98 -9.28 -3.84
C MET A 91 15.71 -8.22 -3.01
N HIS A 92 14.96 -7.48 -2.20
CA HIS A 92 15.55 -6.55 -1.25
C HIS A 92 14.78 -6.60 0.07
N SER A 93 15.44 -7.04 1.14
CA SER A 93 14.84 -7.19 2.47
C SER A 93 15.72 -6.49 3.50
N THR A 94 15.08 -5.73 4.38
CA THR A 94 15.71 -4.96 5.46
C THR A 94 15.28 -5.46 6.84
N HIS A 95 14.49 -6.54 6.89
CA HIS A 95 13.92 -7.09 8.10
C HIS A 95 14.81 -8.18 8.71
N GLY A 96 14.67 -8.37 10.03
CA GLY A 96 15.20 -9.56 10.69
C GLY A 96 14.56 -10.84 10.16
N VAL A 97 15.36 -11.90 10.06
CA VAL A 97 14.91 -13.22 9.58
C VAL A 97 14.51 -14.08 10.76
N HIS A 98 13.25 -14.45 10.85
CA HIS A 98 12.78 -15.40 11.85
C HIS A 98 13.43 -16.78 11.63
N PRO A 99 13.84 -17.53 12.67
CA PRO A 99 14.50 -18.84 12.50
C PRO A 99 13.70 -19.89 11.72
N LYS A 100 12.37 -19.74 11.68
CA LYS A 100 11.46 -20.60 10.89
C LYS A 100 11.10 -20.03 9.51
N ALA A 101 11.74 -18.95 9.08
CA ALA A 101 11.60 -18.48 7.70
C ALA A 101 12.28 -19.49 6.75
N PRO A 102 11.63 -19.90 5.66
CA PRO A 102 12.18 -20.93 4.77
C PRO A 102 13.25 -20.38 3.82
N ASN A 103 13.45 -19.06 3.76
CA ASN A 103 14.50 -18.39 2.99
C ASN A 103 14.85 -17.06 3.67
N LYS A 104 16.09 -16.58 3.51
CA LYS A 104 16.59 -15.31 4.09
C LYS A 104 15.85 -14.07 3.58
N HIS A 105 15.24 -14.12 2.40
CA HIS A 105 14.45 -13.03 1.82
C HIS A 105 12.99 -13.04 2.28
N ILE A 106 12.57 -14.05 3.04
CA ILE A 106 11.20 -14.17 3.51
C ILE A 106 11.06 -13.62 4.93
N PHE A 107 10.25 -12.58 5.04
CA PHE A 107 9.78 -12.07 6.31
C PHE A 107 8.56 -12.87 6.76
N ARG A 108 8.79 -13.81 7.68
CA ARG A 108 7.74 -14.70 8.20
C ARG A 108 6.95 -14.03 9.31
N LEU A 109 5.71 -13.70 9.03
CA LEU A 109 4.76 -13.02 9.91
C LEU A 109 3.80 -14.02 10.54
N SER A 110 3.47 -13.83 11.82
CA SER A 110 2.48 -14.63 12.52
C SER A 110 1.84 -13.86 13.67
N ASN A 111 0.76 -14.40 14.23
CA ASN A 111 0.23 -14.02 15.54
C ASN A 111 0.72 -14.94 16.68
N ASP A 112 1.71 -15.80 16.40
CA ASP A 112 2.46 -16.58 17.39
C ASP A 112 3.98 -16.38 17.19
N ARG A 113 4.64 -15.85 18.24
CA ARG A 113 6.09 -15.55 18.25
C ARG A 113 6.98 -16.77 18.05
N ASN A 114 6.46 -17.98 18.30
CA ASN A 114 7.22 -19.22 18.10
C ASN A 114 7.32 -19.61 16.63
N VAL A 115 6.50 -19.02 15.76
CA VAL A 115 6.45 -19.36 14.35
C VAL A 115 6.53 -18.16 13.41
N GLY A 116 6.50 -16.92 13.90
CA GLY A 116 6.76 -15.74 13.09
C GLY A 116 6.86 -14.46 13.90
N ILE A 117 7.08 -13.35 13.21
CA ILE A 117 7.24 -12.02 13.78
C ILE A 117 5.86 -11.38 13.98
N LEU A 118 5.64 -10.80 15.16
CA LEU A 118 4.38 -10.22 15.61
C LEU A 118 4.29 -8.72 15.29
N GLY A 119 3.07 -8.17 15.32
CA GLY A 119 2.84 -6.72 15.47
C GLY A 119 3.22 -5.84 14.27
N VAL A 120 3.36 -6.42 13.08
CA VAL A 120 3.82 -5.69 11.88
C VAL A 120 2.65 -5.06 11.13
N GLY A 121 2.81 -3.80 10.71
CA GLY A 121 1.92 -3.10 9.79
C GLY A 121 0.52 -2.73 10.31
N PRO A 122 0.34 -2.27 11.58
CA PRO A 122 -0.99 -1.93 12.12
C PRO A 122 -1.60 -0.65 11.50
N GLN A 123 -0.78 0.17 10.84
CA GLN A 123 -1.16 1.47 10.29
C GLN A 123 -1.15 1.43 8.77
N TRP A 124 -1.81 2.39 8.11
CA TRP A 124 -1.66 2.55 6.67
C TRP A 124 -0.24 2.93 6.29
N HIS A 125 0.35 2.13 5.40
CA HIS A 125 1.70 2.33 4.92
C HIS A 125 1.91 1.77 3.51
N ASN A 126 2.95 2.28 2.87
CA ASN A 126 3.65 1.64 1.76
C ASN A 126 4.98 1.13 2.32
N ASP A 127 5.40 -0.09 1.94
CA ASP A 127 6.66 -0.65 2.45
C ASP A 127 7.86 0.09 1.85
N GLY A 128 8.96 0.20 2.62
CA GLY A 128 10.23 0.76 2.15
C GLY A 128 10.34 2.29 2.19
N SER A 129 9.47 3.00 2.92
CA SER A 129 9.51 4.47 3.05
C SER A 129 10.82 5.03 3.64
N PHE A 130 11.65 4.17 4.24
CA PHE A 130 12.95 4.51 4.80
C PHE A 130 14.12 4.29 3.82
N GLU A 131 13.86 3.71 2.63
CA GLU A 131 14.85 3.49 1.57
C GLU A 131 14.67 4.49 0.45
N ARG A 132 15.77 5.01 -0.13
CA ARG A 132 15.71 5.87 -1.33
C ARG A 132 15.08 5.16 -2.53
N GLY A 133 15.43 3.89 -2.69
CA GLY A 133 14.79 2.98 -3.62
C GLY A 133 13.72 2.21 -2.87
N VAL A 134 12.51 2.76 -2.79
CA VAL A 134 11.37 2.09 -2.16
C VAL A 134 11.14 0.71 -2.76
N PHE A 135 10.43 -0.16 -2.05
CA PHE A 135 10.07 -1.45 -2.63
C PHE A 135 8.98 -1.22 -3.68
N SER A 136 9.21 -1.64 -4.92
CA SER A 136 8.20 -1.46 -5.99
C SER A 136 7.05 -2.43 -5.81
N HIS A 137 7.34 -3.65 -5.35
CA HIS A 137 6.37 -4.71 -5.17
C HIS A 137 6.57 -5.41 -3.83
N VAL A 138 5.48 -5.97 -3.33
CA VAL A 138 5.48 -6.83 -2.15
C VAL A 138 4.70 -8.10 -2.48
N GLY A 139 5.32 -9.25 -2.22
CA GLY A 139 4.71 -10.56 -2.36
C GLY A 139 4.26 -11.09 -1.01
N TYR A 140 3.09 -11.72 -0.99
CA TYR A 140 2.52 -12.38 0.18
C TYR A 140 2.10 -13.79 -0.20
N HIS A 141 2.60 -14.79 0.53
CA HIS A 141 2.14 -16.18 0.38
C HIS A 141 1.39 -16.61 1.64
N ILE A 142 0.12 -16.99 1.45
CA ILE A 142 -0.81 -17.31 2.54
C ILE A 142 -0.56 -18.74 3.04
N ILE A 143 0.27 -18.90 4.07
CA ILE A 143 0.62 -20.23 4.60
C ILE A 143 -0.49 -20.80 5.50
N ARG A 144 -1.05 -19.97 6.38
CA ARG A 144 -2.13 -20.38 7.28
C ARG A 144 -3.08 -19.21 7.54
N VAL A 145 -4.34 -19.42 7.22
CA VAL A 145 -5.44 -18.50 7.53
C VAL A 145 -5.95 -18.79 8.93
N ALA A 146 -6.09 -17.73 9.73
CA ALA A 146 -6.71 -17.79 11.05
C ALA A 146 -8.25 -17.81 10.93
N GLU A 147 -8.91 -18.62 11.76
CA GLU A 147 -10.37 -18.83 11.72
C GLU A 147 -11.17 -17.57 12.12
N GLY A 148 -10.62 -16.77 13.02
CA GLY A 148 -11.20 -15.55 13.57
C GLY A 148 -10.82 -14.27 12.83
N GLY A 149 -10.31 -14.38 11.60
CA GLY A 149 -9.90 -13.25 10.76
C GLY A 149 -8.39 -13.00 10.75
N GLY A 150 -7.96 -11.76 10.57
CA GLY A 150 -6.55 -11.38 10.49
C GLY A 150 -6.08 -11.12 9.06
N GLY A 151 -6.81 -10.26 8.37
CA GLY A 151 -6.53 -9.87 6.99
C GLY A 151 -5.40 -8.88 6.81
N THR A 152 -5.18 -8.58 5.54
CA THR A 152 -4.53 -7.35 5.09
C THR A 152 -5.54 -6.53 4.33
N ILE A 153 -5.65 -5.26 4.64
CA ILE A 153 -6.50 -4.30 3.95
C ILE A 153 -5.64 -3.49 3.00
N PHE A 154 -6.09 -3.27 1.78
CA PHE A 154 -5.46 -2.46 0.75
C PHE A 154 -6.32 -1.23 0.45
N ALA A 155 -5.67 -0.13 0.06
CA ALA A 155 -6.35 1.07 -0.38
C ALA A 155 -5.63 1.69 -1.59
N HIS A 156 -6.38 1.95 -2.66
CA HIS A 156 -5.81 2.48 -3.90
C HIS A 156 -5.36 3.93 -3.72
N GLN A 157 -4.09 4.21 -4.00
CA GLN A 157 -3.48 5.51 -3.79
C GLN A 157 -3.86 6.54 -4.85
N GLY A 158 -3.91 6.15 -6.12
CA GLY A 158 -4.49 7.01 -7.17
C GLY A 158 -5.97 7.33 -6.94
N GLY A 159 -6.78 6.37 -6.50
CA GLY A 159 -8.17 6.63 -6.13
C GLY A 159 -8.30 7.60 -4.94
N ALA A 160 -7.35 7.54 -4.00
CA ALA A 160 -7.31 8.45 -2.86
C ALA A 160 -6.94 9.87 -3.31
N PHE A 161 -5.98 10.00 -4.23
CA PHE A 161 -5.64 11.28 -4.84
C PHE A 161 -6.84 11.91 -5.57
N ASP A 162 -7.53 11.14 -6.42
CA ASP A 162 -8.72 11.63 -7.15
C ASP A 162 -9.89 12.03 -6.23
N ALA A 163 -9.89 11.54 -4.99
CA ALA A 163 -10.92 11.84 -3.99
C ALA A 163 -10.64 13.12 -3.20
N LEU A 164 -9.44 13.68 -3.31
CA LEU A 164 -9.11 14.99 -2.75
C LEU A 164 -9.81 16.11 -3.54
N PRO A 165 -10.23 17.20 -2.88
CA PRO A 165 -10.53 18.46 -3.55
C PRO A 165 -9.35 18.94 -4.41
N GLU A 166 -9.63 19.66 -5.49
CA GLU A 166 -8.61 20.17 -6.42
C GLU A 166 -7.51 20.99 -5.73
N VAL A 167 -7.90 21.87 -4.79
CA VAL A 167 -6.95 22.64 -3.95
C VAL A 167 -6.00 21.72 -3.16
N GLU A 168 -6.51 20.63 -2.59
CA GLU A 168 -5.67 19.66 -1.87
C GLU A 168 -4.81 18.85 -2.83
N GLN A 169 -5.32 18.48 -4.00
CA GLN A 169 -4.53 17.81 -5.05
C GLN A 169 -3.34 18.68 -5.46
N GLU A 170 -3.54 19.98 -5.72
CA GLU A 170 -2.47 20.93 -6.06
C GLU A 170 -1.46 21.09 -4.93
N ARG A 171 -1.93 21.22 -3.70
CA ARG A 171 -1.07 21.37 -2.52
C ARG A 171 -0.24 20.12 -2.28
N TRP A 172 -0.84 18.93 -2.28
CA TRP A 172 -0.16 17.66 -1.96
C TRP A 172 0.93 17.31 -2.98
N GLN A 173 0.77 17.75 -4.23
CA GLN A 173 1.82 17.62 -5.26
C GLN A 173 3.09 18.42 -4.94
N ARG A 174 3.02 19.40 -4.04
CA ARG A 174 4.17 20.20 -3.59
C ARG A 174 4.73 19.72 -2.26
N LEU A 175 4.15 18.67 -1.67
CA LEU A 175 4.58 18.13 -0.39
C LEU A 175 5.63 17.02 -0.58
N VAL A 176 6.64 17.03 0.29
CA VAL A 176 7.69 16.02 0.36
C VAL A 176 7.80 15.54 1.81
N SER A 177 7.53 14.25 2.02
CA SER A 177 7.65 13.60 3.32
C SER A 177 9.10 13.24 3.61
N ILE A 178 9.50 13.35 4.88
CA ILE A 178 10.83 12.97 5.37
C ILE A 178 10.65 11.80 6.33
N ASN A 179 11.35 10.69 6.08
CA ASN A 179 11.32 9.54 6.97
C ASN A 179 11.88 9.90 8.35
N SER A 180 11.18 9.52 9.41
CA SER A 180 11.55 9.89 10.78
C SER A 180 12.84 9.23 11.28
N ASN A 181 13.26 8.12 10.69
CA ASN A 181 14.44 7.38 11.13
C ASN A 181 15.61 7.54 10.16
N SER A 182 15.39 7.33 8.87
CA SER A 182 16.46 7.41 7.87
C SER A 182 16.67 8.83 7.32
N GLY A 183 15.68 9.71 7.49
CA GLY A 183 15.71 11.04 6.88
C GLY A 183 15.59 11.04 5.36
N VAL A 184 15.22 9.91 4.74
CA VAL A 184 14.95 9.82 3.30
C VAL A 184 13.74 10.68 2.91
N LEU A 185 13.83 11.36 1.77
CA LEU A 185 12.80 12.25 1.23
C LEU A 185 12.02 11.56 0.13
N HIS A 186 10.70 11.58 0.21
CA HIS A 186 9.81 11.07 -0.84
C HIS A 186 8.69 12.06 -1.16
N PRO A 187 8.29 12.20 -2.44
CA PRO A 187 7.11 12.98 -2.77
C PRO A 187 5.87 12.40 -2.11
N VAL A 188 5.01 13.26 -1.56
CA VAL A 188 3.69 12.82 -1.06
C VAL A 188 2.77 12.40 -2.21
N VAL A 189 2.95 12.99 -3.40
CA VAL A 189 2.26 12.58 -4.63
C VAL A 189 3.27 12.35 -5.74
N HIS A 190 3.20 11.17 -6.36
CA HIS A 190 4.05 10.81 -7.49
C HIS A 190 3.22 10.43 -8.72
N ALA A 191 3.82 10.49 -9.91
CA ALA A 191 3.29 9.81 -11.07
C ALA A 191 3.71 8.33 -11.04
N HIS A 192 2.77 7.41 -11.15
CA HIS A 192 3.05 5.99 -11.19
C HIS A 192 3.83 5.64 -12.47
N PRO A 193 4.97 4.93 -12.41
CA PRO A 193 5.85 4.74 -13.57
C PRO A 193 5.20 3.94 -14.71
N ILE A 194 4.23 3.08 -14.39
CA ILE A 194 3.54 2.22 -15.37
C ILE A 194 2.20 2.82 -15.81
N SER A 195 1.27 3.08 -14.87
CA SER A 195 -0.05 3.61 -15.21
C SER A 195 -0.08 5.12 -15.49
N GLY A 196 0.99 5.87 -15.19
CA GLY A 196 1.06 7.33 -15.32
C GLY A 196 0.17 8.10 -14.33
N ARG A 197 -0.58 7.39 -13.49
CA ARG A 197 -1.57 7.98 -12.59
C ARG A 197 -0.89 8.70 -11.41
N LYS A 198 -1.42 9.84 -11.01
CA LYS A 198 -1.01 10.50 -9.77
C LYS A 198 -1.50 9.69 -8.57
N SER A 199 -0.60 9.30 -7.68
CA SER A 199 -0.85 8.46 -6.52
C SER A 199 -0.21 9.08 -5.27
N VAL A 200 -0.90 8.93 -4.14
CA VAL A 200 -0.34 9.32 -2.83
C VAL A 200 0.68 8.27 -2.37
N TYR A 201 1.81 8.70 -1.79
CA TYR A 201 2.77 7.84 -1.12
C TYR A 201 3.10 8.47 0.25
N LEU A 202 2.49 7.94 1.31
CA LEU A 202 2.64 8.50 2.65
C LEU A 202 2.58 7.39 3.70
N HIS A 203 3.56 7.37 4.61
CA HIS A 203 3.64 6.40 5.69
C HIS A 203 3.25 7.05 7.03
N LEU A 204 2.13 6.61 7.62
CA LEU A 204 1.61 7.23 8.84
C LEU A 204 2.48 7.04 10.09
N GLY A 205 3.26 5.95 10.17
CA GLY A 205 4.13 5.67 11.32
C GLY A 205 5.61 6.01 11.19
N MET A 206 6.05 6.65 10.11
CA MET A 206 7.49 6.86 9.85
C MET A 206 7.76 8.19 9.15
N THR A 207 6.88 9.19 9.28
CA THR A 207 7.07 10.51 8.67
C THR A 207 7.43 11.52 9.74
N GLY A 208 8.69 11.97 9.81
CA GLY A 208 9.23 12.87 10.83
C GLY A 208 9.04 14.36 10.58
N ALA A 209 8.84 14.71 9.31
CA ALA A 209 8.62 16.07 8.85
C ALA A 209 7.99 16.04 7.46
N VAL A 210 7.34 17.13 7.06
CA VAL A 210 6.85 17.34 5.69
C VAL A 210 7.25 18.73 5.24
N LEU A 211 7.96 18.79 4.11
CA LEU A 211 8.29 20.03 3.42
C LEU A 211 7.17 20.39 2.45
N GLU A 212 6.82 21.68 2.39
CA GLU A 212 6.04 22.25 1.29
C GLU A 212 6.94 23.16 0.45
N VAL A 213 6.93 22.92 -0.86
CA VAL A 213 7.50 23.86 -1.83
C VAL A 213 6.44 24.92 -2.14
N VAL A 214 6.67 26.16 -1.67
CA VAL A 214 5.77 27.28 -1.92
C VAL A 214 6.17 27.95 -3.22
N PRO A 215 5.35 27.91 -4.29
CA PRO A 215 5.71 28.50 -5.58
C PRO A 215 6.07 29.97 -5.46
N LYS A 216 7.06 30.43 -6.23
CA LYS A 216 7.27 31.87 -6.43
C LYS A 216 6.10 32.34 -7.31
N SER A 217 5.37 33.35 -6.86
CA SER A 217 4.16 33.82 -7.55
C SER A 217 4.44 34.03 -9.05
N ASP A 218 3.73 33.25 -9.88
CA ASP A 218 3.66 33.24 -11.36
C ASP A 218 4.52 32.23 -12.14
N ASP A 219 5.37 31.40 -11.52
CA ASP A 219 6.07 30.29 -12.20
C ASP A 219 6.04 28.97 -11.39
N PRO A 220 5.18 27.98 -11.77
CA PRO A 220 5.11 26.67 -11.12
C PRO A 220 6.38 25.82 -11.24
N SER A 221 7.32 26.18 -12.13
CA SER A 221 8.54 25.44 -12.42
C SER A 221 9.78 25.98 -11.68
N ALA A 222 9.70 27.18 -11.11
CA ALA A 222 10.74 27.73 -10.26
C ALA A 222 10.71 27.09 -8.87
N VAL A 223 11.88 26.70 -8.32
CA VAL A 223 12.00 26.30 -6.91
C VAL A 223 11.65 27.52 -6.06
N GLY A 224 10.41 27.56 -5.58
CA GLY A 224 9.99 28.59 -4.66
C GLY A 224 10.54 28.36 -3.24
N SER A 225 10.11 29.14 -2.26
CA SER A 225 10.62 28.99 -0.89
C SER A 225 10.18 27.66 -0.27
N LEU A 226 11.05 27.04 0.50
CA LEU A 226 10.73 25.85 1.29
C LEU A 226 10.21 26.26 2.66
N ARG A 227 9.19 25.55 3.16
CA ARG A 227 8.77 25.61 4.56
C ARG A 227 8.45 24.22 5.08
N LEU A 228 8.46 24.07 6.41
CA LEU A 228 7.91 22.89 7.07
C LEU A 228 6.43 23.10 7.34
N LEU A 229 5.66 22.01 7.29
CA LEU A 229 4.32 22.01 7.85
C LEU A 229 4.38 22.15 9.38
N ASP A 230 3.46 22.92 9.94
CA ASP A 230 3.26 22.96 11.38
C ASP A 230 2.47 21.74 11.89
N GLU A 231 2.29 21.66 13.21
CA GLU A 231 1.56 20.56 13.85
C GLU A 231 0.12 20.43 13.32
N GLY A 232 -0.59 21.55 13.18
CA GLY A 232 -1.98 21.56 12.74
C GLY A 232 -2.10 21.07 11.29
N GLU A 233 -1.17 21.48 10.44
CA GLU A 233 -1.09 21.07 9.05
C GLU A 233 -0.70 19.61 8.88
N MET A 234 0.28 19.12 9.65
CA MET A 234 0.63 17.69 9.66
C MET A 234 -0.53 16.83 10.16
N ARG A 235 -1.21 17.26 11.21
CA ARG A 235 -2.40 16.59 11.74
C ARG A 235 -3.49 16.52 10.67
N HIS A 236 -3.77 17.63 10.00
CA HIS A 236 -4.76 17.67 8.92
C HIS A 236 -4.39 16.74 7.76
N LEU A 237 -3.13 16.75 7.31
CA LEU A 237 -2.63 15.85 6.26
C LEU A 237 -2.85 14.38 6.62
N PHE A 238 -2.41 13.95 7.81
CA PHE A 238 -2.52 12.55 8.23
C PHE A 238 -3.96 12.11 8.48
N GLN A 239 -4.79 12.97 9.08
CA GLN A 239 -6.21 12.67 9.29
C GLN A 239 -6.96 12.57 7.96
N THR A 240 -6.68 13.48 7.02
CA THR A 240 -7.27 13.45 5.67
C THR A 240 -6.86 12.17 4.95
N TYR A 241 -5.56 11.85 4.93
CA TYR A 241 -5.06 10.61 4.32
C TYR A 241 -5.69 9.36 4.95
N ASN A 242 -5.69 9.26 6.29
CA ASN A 242 -6.32 8.14 7.00
C ASN A 242 -7.81 8.02 6.68
N ALA A 243 -8.55 9.14 6.61
CA ALA A 243 -9.97 9.16 6.24
C ALA A 243 -10.20 8.68 4.81
N LEU A 244 -9.39 9.11 3.83
CA LEU A 244 -9.44 8.62 2.45
C LEU A 244 -9.26 7.10 2.40
N LEU A 245 -8.30 6.55 3.14
CA LEU A 245 -8.07 5.11 3.11
C LEU A 245 -9.13 4.33 3.91
N ASN A 246 -9.79 4.93 4.90
CA ASN A 246 -10.80 4.25 5.72
C ASN A 246 -12.22 4.26 5.12
N LYS A 247 -12.62 5.32 4.40
CA LYS A 247 -14.03 5.52 3.97
C LYS A 247 -14.52 4.55 2.89
N GLY A 248 -13.62 3.86 2.16
CA GLY A 248 -14.00 2.93 1.07
C GLY A 248 -14.66 3.62 -0.15
N PHE A 249 -14.76 2.93 -1.30
CA PHE A 249 -15.25 3.51 -2.56
C PHE A 249 -16.77 3.78 -2.62
N ALA A 250 -17.51 3.52 -1.53
CA ALA A 250 -18.96 3.72 -1.48
C ALA A 250 -19.30 5.22 -1.35
N PRO A 251 -20.32 5.74 -2.07
CA PRO A 251 -20.85 7.09 -1.81
C PRO A 251 -21.53 7.15 -0.43
N GLY A 252 -21.11 8.03 0.48
CA GLY A 252 -21.76 8.21 1.78
C GLY A 252 -21.17 9.34 2.65
N GLN A 253 -22.08 10.18 3.15
CA GLN A 253 -21.96 11.44 3.93
C GLN A 253 -20.58 12.06 4.22
N ALA A 254 -20.45 13.31 3.75
CA ALA A 254 -19.50 14.29 4.25
C ALA A 254 -19.69 14.44 5.76
N ASP A 255 -18.77 13.88 6.54
CA ASP A 255 -18.53 14.34 7.91
C ASP A 255 -17.14 13.91 8.38
N LEU A 256 -16.56 14.79 9.21
CA LEU A 256 -15.18 14.93 9.74
C LEU A 256 -14.35 16.09 9.15
N LEU A 257 -14.67 16.59 7.96
CA LEU A 257 -14.11 17.84 7.44
C LEU A 257 -15.26 18.65 6.84
N ALA A 258 -15.61 19.76 7.49
CA ALA A 258 -16.74 20.61 7.13
C ALA A 258 -16.82 20.85 5.61
N GLY A 259 -17.84 20.27 4.95
CA GLY A 259 -18.24 20.62 3.59
C GLY A 259 -17.52 19.91 2.43
N VAL A 260 -16.66 18.91 2.66
CA VAL A 260 -16.00 18.18 1.56
C VAL A 260 -16.62 16.78 1.36
N PRO A 261 -17.15 16.44 0.16
CA PRO A 261 -17.57 15.07 -0.15
C PRO A 261 -16.33 14.16 -0.28
N THR A 262 -15.97 13.51 0.81
CA THR A 262 -14.87 12.54 0.86
C THR A 262 -15.35 11.15 0.46
N TYR A 263 -14.74 10.56 -0.57
CA TYR A 263 -14.89 9.16 -0.94
C TYR A 263 -13.60 8.43 -0.54
N GLY A 264 -13.67 7.19 -0.06
CA GLY A 264 -12.46 6.42 0.28
C GLY A 264 -12.09 5.32 -0.71
N THR A 265 -11.06 4.50 -0.41
CA THR A 265 -10.49 3.53 -1.41
C THR A 265 -10.19 2.11 -0.93
N ARG A 266 -10.76 1.70 0.21
CA ARG A 266 -10.49 0.41 0.88
C ARG A 266 -11.02 -0.84 0.17
N VAL A 267 -10.22 -1.91 0.20
CA VAL A 267 -10.62 -3.32 0.07
C VAL A 267 -9.94 -4.13 1.18
N GLU A 268 -10.70 -4.93 1.92
CA GLU A 268 -10.15 -5.84 2.92
C GLU A 268 -9.93 -7.23 2.31
N LEU A 269 -8.68 -7.69 2.27
CA LEU A 269 -8.34 -9.09 2.10
C LEU A 269 -8.17 -9.71 3.49
N ALA A 270 -9.30 -9.92 4.17
CA ALA A 270 -9.36 -10.91 5.23
C ALA A 270 -8.88 -12.24 4.64
N GLY A 271 -8.02 -12.99 5.35
CA GLY A 271 -8.02 -14.43 5.10
C GLY A 271 -9.49 -14.85 5.16
N LEU A 272 -10.04 -15.31 4.03
CA LEU A 272 -11.47 -15.28 3.73
C LEU A 272 -12.35 -15.76 4.90
N ALA A 273 -12.89 -14.85 5.72
CA ALA A 273 -13.98 -15.07 6.70
C ALA A 273 -14.22 -13.77 7.49
N ALA A 274 -15.39 -13.42 8.02
CA ALA A 274 -16.82 -13.74 7.89
C ALA A 274 -17.49 -12.78 8.91
N LYS A 275 -18.71 -12.30 8.69
CA LYS A 275 -19.51 -11.66 9.77
C LYS A 275 -20.43 -12.70 10.43
N PRO A 276 -20.68 -12.62 11.76
CA PRO A 276 -21.16 -13.73 12.58
C PRO A 276 -22.68 -13.97 12.55
N GLU A 277 -23.46 -13.15 11.83
CA GLU A 277 -24.91 -13.34 11.70
C GLU A 277 -25.34 -14.50 10.77
N LEU A 278 -24.40 -15.23 10.15
CA LEU A 278 -24.70 -16.29 9.19
C LEU A 278 -24.29 -17.68 9.68
N ASN A 279 -25.21 -18.33 10.39
CA ASN A 279 -25.21 -19.79 10.57
C ASN A 279 -25.32 -20.46 9.18
N GLY A 280 -24.19 -20.94 8.63
CA GLY A 280 -24.18 -22.02 7.63
C GLY A 280 -23.66 -21.78 6.20
N ARG A 281 -23.00 -20.68 5.79
CA ARG A 281 -22.37 -20.56 4.43
C ARG A 281 -21.07 -19.73 4.35
N ARG A 282 -20.24 -20.09 3.35
CA ARG A 282 -18.81 -19.76 3.03
C ARG A 282 -18.55 -18.35 2.46
N GLY A 283 -17.29 -17.88 2.48
CA GLY A 283 -16.83 -16.54 2.04
C GLY A 283 -16.57 -16.36 0.54
N VAL A 284 -16.56 -15.10 0.06
CA VAL A 284 -16.58 -14.73 -1.37
C VAL A 284 -15.41 -13.81 -1.75
N VAL A 285 -14.70 -14.18 -2.83
CA VAL A 285 -14.05 -13.26 -3.77
C VAL A 285 -14.75 -13.49 -5.11
N ASP A 286 -15.56 -12.51 -5.54
CA ASP A 286 -16.28 -12.47 -6.81
C ASP A 286 -17.05 -13.73 -7.24
N GLY A 287 -18.09 -14.10 -6.48
CA GLY A 287 -19.09 -15.08 -6.94
C GLY A 287 -18.62 -16.54 -7.07
N VAL A 288 -17.35 -16.85 -6.82
CA VAL A 288 -16.84 -18.24 -6.78
C VAL A 288 -16.26 -18.53 -5.41
N LEU A 289 -16.95 -19.40 -4.67
CA LEU A 289 -16.51 -19.93 -3.38
C LEU A 289 -15.23 -20.74 -3.62
N ASP A 290 -14.08 -20.24 -3.16
CA ASP A 290 -12.90 -21.09 -3.09
C ASP A 290 -13.04 -22.09 -1.93
N ARG A 291 -12.53 -23.30 -2.11
CA ARG A 291 -12.69 -24.40 -1.14
C ARG A 291 -11.83 -24.19 0.11
N ASP A 292 -10.71 -23.46 0.00
CA ASP A 292 -9.63 -23.45 0.99
C ASP A 292 -9.41 -22.09 1.67
N ASN A 293 -10.40 -21.18 1.65
CA ASN A 293 -10.34 -19.84 2.24
C ASN A 293 -9.11 -18.98 1.83
N GLY A 294 -8.51 -19.28 0.66
CA GLY A 294 -7.33 -18.58 0.14
C GLY A 294 -5.99 -19.07 0.71
N GLN A 295 -5.97 -20.15 1.50
CA GLN A 295 -4.70 -20.76 1.89
C GLN A 295 -3.95 -21.26 0.65
N GLY A 296 -2.66 -20.93 0.54
CA GLY A 296 -1.83 -21.19 -0.62
C GLY A 296 -1.89 -20.11 -1.70
N ASP A 297 -2.77 -19.11 -1.60
CA ASP A 297 -2.76 -17.99 -2.54
C ASP A 297 -1.45 -17.20 -2.43
N CYS A 298 -1.00 -16.69 -3.57
CA CYS A 298 0.08 -15.72 -3.64
C CYS A 298 -0.49 -14.37 -4.07
N ILE A 299 -0.31 -13.34 -3.26
CA ILE A 299 -0.77 -11.98 -3.54
C ILE A 299 0.45 -11.14 -3.84
N PHE A 300 0.47 -10.47 -4.99
CA PHE A 300 1.48 -9.47 -5.30
C PHE A 300 0.81 -8.11 -5.41
N ILE A 301 1.36 -7.12 -4.72
CA ILE A 301 0.91 -5.74 -4.82
C ILE A 301 1.93 -4.91 -5.58
N ASP A 302 1.41 -3.91 -6.31
CA ASP A 302 2.18 -2.76 -6.73
C ASP A 302 2.18 -1.76 -5.57
N ASN A 303 3.30 -1.69 -4.85
CA ASN A 303 3.45 -0.90 -3.62
C ASN A 303 3.48 0.61 -3.88
N LEU A 304 3.55 1.03 -5.15
CA LEU A 304 3.38 2.41 -5.59
C LEU A 304 1.92 2.75 -5.94
N ALA A 305 1.07 1.74 -6.13
CA ALA A 305 -0.35 1.92 -6.44
C ALA A 305 -1.27 1.76 -5.23
N VAL A 306 -0.85 1.01 -4.20
CA VAL A 306 -1.64 0.74 -2.99
C VAL A 306 -0.87 0.96 -1.70
N ALA A 307 -1.57 1.49 -0.69
CA ALA A 307 -1.15 1.37 0.70
C ALA A 307 -1.89 0.19 1.34
N HIS A 308 -1.33 -0.34 2.42
CA HIS A 308 -1.93 -1.46 3.13
C HIS A 308 -1.79 -1.34 4.64
N ARG A 309 -2.59 -2.14 5.37
CA ARG A 309 -2.46 -2.36 6.81
C ARG A 309 -3.00 -3.72 7.20
N ALA A 310 -2.50 -4.30 8.27
CA ALA A 310 -3.10 -5.49 8.87
C ALA A 310 -4.42 -5.15 9.58
N THR A 311 -5.37 -6.08 9.61
CA THR A 311 -6.58 -5.90 10.44
C THR A 311 -6.23 -6.07 11.92
N PRO A 312 -7.00 -5.48 12.86
CA PRO A 312 -6.74 -5.64 14.30
C PRO A 312 -6.64 -7.11 14.74
N GLU A 313 -7.43 -8.00 14.14
CA GLU A 313 -7.45 -9.44 14.42
C GLU A 313 -6.12 -10.11 14.08
N ALA A 314 -5.36 -9.58 13.10
CA ALA A 314 -4.05 -10.12 12.73
C ALA A 314 -3.02 -10.00 13.87
N HIS A 315 -3.31 -9.15 14.86
CA HIS A 315 -2.49 -8.92 16.04
C HIS A 315 -3.01 -9.64 17.29
N ARG A 316 -4.19 -10.27 17.24
CA ARG A 316 -4.73 -11.04 18.37
C ARG A 316 -4.04 -12.40 18.48
N PRO A 317 -3.81 -12.91 19.71
CA PRO A 317 -3.16 -14.21 19.92
C PRO A 317 -3.83 -15.35 19.16
N ALA A 318 -3.04 -16.36 18.77
CA ALA A 318 -3.55 -17.54 18.07
C ALA A 318 -4.62 -18.32 18.88
N SER A 319 -4.61 -18.21 20.21
CA SER A 319 -5.64 -18.79 21.08
C SER A 319 -7.01 -18.14 20.96
N GLU A 320 -7.10 -16.91 20.44
CA GLU A 320 -8.35 -16.15 20.30
C GLU A 320 -8.93 -16.23 18.89
N VAL A 321 -8.07 -16.08 17.88
CA VAL A 321 -8.51 -15.97 16.46
C VAL A 321 -8.00 -17.11 15.60
N GLY A 322 -7.28 -18.09 16.16
CA GLY A 322 -6.62 -19.13 15.39
C GLY A 322 -5.24 -18.72 14.87
N LEU A 323 -4.45 -19.71 14.44
CA LEU A 323 -3.07 -19.47 14.01
C LEU A 323 -3.04 -18.83 12.62
N ARG A 324 -2.34 -17.70 12.51
CA ARG A 324 -2.08 -17.00 11.25
C ARG A 324 -0.61 -17.12 10.88
N ILE A 325 -0.31 -17.48 9.63
CA ILE A 325 1.05 -17.48 9.10
C ILE A 325 1.05 -16.91 7.69
N LEU A 326 1.92 -15.94 7.46
CA LEU A 326 2.10 -15.25 6.18
C LEU A 326 3.58 -15.10 5.89
N HIS A 327 4.00 -15.40 4.67
CA HIS A 327 5.36 -15.10 4.19
C HIS A 327 5.33 -13.85 3.33
N ARG A 328 6.12 -12.84 3.69
CA ARG A 328 6.24 -11.59 2.92
C ARG A 328 7.62 -11.51 2.25
N THR A 329 7.63 -11.08 1.00
CA THR A 329 8.82 -10.79 0.19
C THR A 329 8.73 -9.36 -0.34
N THR A 330 9.86 -8.67 -0.49
CA THR A 330 9.92 -7.28 -0.95
C THR A 330 10.92 -7.16 -2.09
N ILE A 331 10.53 -6.42 -3.13
CA ILE A 331 11.26 -6.36 -4.40
C ILE A 331 11.75 -4.93 -4.63
N LYS A 332 13.03 -4.80 -5.01
CA LYS A 332 13.67 -3.52 -5.31
C LYS A 332 12.96 -2.78 -6.45
N ALA A 333 12.87 -1.45 -6.36
CA ALA A 333 12.41 -0.64 -7.48
C ALA A 333 13.49 -0.56 -8.59
N PRO A 334 13.09 -0.50 -9.88
CA PRO A 334 14.03 -0.31 -10.99
C PRO A 334 14.80 1.02 -10.93
N SER A 335 14.24 2.02 -10.24
CA SER A 335 14.83 3.34 -10.04
C SER A 335 14.57 3.84 -8.62
N ASN A 336 15.35 4.81 -8.18
CA ASN A 336 15.07 5.52 -6.93
C ASN A 336 13.72 6.23 -7.00
N PHE A 337 13.14 6.46 -5.83
CA PHE A 337 11.93 7.25 -5.64
C PHE A 337 12.28 8.66 -5.15
N ASP A 338 13.32 9.25 -5.74
CA ASP A 338 13.93 10.50 -5.30
C ASP A 338 12.91 11.67 -5.33
N PRO A 339 13.05 12.67 -4.44
CA PRO A 339 12.10 13.77 -4.33
C PRO A 339 12.16 14.73 -5.53
N PRO A 340 11.05 15.43 -5.82
CA PRO A 340 11.01 16.47 -6.85
C PRO A 340 11.77 17.74 -6.43
N PHE A 341 11.75 18.75 -7.29
CA PHE A 341 12.23 20.12 -7.02
C PHE A 341 13.73 20.27 -6.71
N GLY A 342 14.56 19.28 -7.09
CA GLY A 342 16.00 19.30 -6.84
C GLY A 342 16.37 19.19 -5.36
N LEU A 343 15.45 18.72 -4.52
CA LEU A 343 15.71 18.46 -3.11
C LEU A 343 16.72 17.31 -2.95
N PRO A 344 17.55 17.34 -1.89
CA PRO A 344 18.42 16.21 -1.61
C PRO A 344 17.58 14.97 -1.28
N PRO A 345 18.03 13.77 -1.64
CA PRO A 345 17.27 12.55 -1.39
C PRO A 345 17.23 12.13 0.08
N VAL A 346 18.11 12.69 0.92
CA VAL A 346 18.23 12.40 2.35
C VAL A 346 18.62 13.66 3.09
N LEU A 347 18.02 13.87 4.27
CA LEU A 347 18.41 14.88 5.25
C LEU A 347 18.77 14.21 6.58
N ASN A 348 19.62 14.84 7.39
CA ASN A 348 19.90 14.36 8.73
C ASN A 348 18.76 14.72 9.69
N ILE A 349 17.70 13.89 9.74
CA ILE A 349 16.51 14.12 10.59
C ILE A 349 16.82 14.17 12.10
N HIS A 350 17.97 13.61 12.52
CA HIS A 350 18.46 13.70 13.90
C HIS A 350 19.33 14.93 14.17
N GLY A 351 19.65 15.70 13.13
CA GLY A 351 20.37 16.96 13.22
C GLY A 351 19.44 18.16 13.37
N ALA A 352 20.01 19.35 13.33
CA ALA A 352 19.25 20.59 13.32
C ALA A 352 18.38 20.70 12.06
N ASN A 353 17.20 21.31 12.22
CA ASN A 353 16.33 21.65 11.09
C ASN A 353 17.11 22.50 10.06
N PRO A 354 17.22 22.06 8.80
CA PRO A 354 18.00 22.76 7.77
C PRO A 354 17.40 24.11 7.35
N LEU A 355 16.13 24.37 7.64
CA LEU A 355 15.49 25.68 7.43
C LEU A 355 15.70 26.67 8.60
N GLY A 356 16.32 26.20 9.70
CA GLY A 356 16.58 26.98 10.91
C GLY A 356 15.38 27.05 11.86
N ASN A 357 15.65 27.19 13.17
CA ASN A 357 14.62 27.17 14.22
C ASN A 357 13.57 28.29 14.10
N ALA A 358 13.93 29.42 13.45
CA ALA A 358 13.00 30.53 13.22
C ALA A 358 11.96 30.24 12.13
N ALA A 359 12.19 29.24 11.26
CA ALA A 359 11.23 28.83 10.23
C ALA A 359 10.00 28.12 10.80
N GLY A 360 10.05 27.68 12.06
CA GLY A 360 8.99 26.89 12.69
C GLY A 360 8.78 25.53 12.02
N GLY A 361 7.63 24.90 12.29
CA GLY A 361 7.23 23.62 11.73
C GLY A 361 7.76 22.40 12.47
N VAL A 362 7.26 21.23 12.09
CA VAL A 362 7.61 19.95 12.71
C VAL A 362 8.90 19.40 12.09
N TRP A 363 9.88 19.10 12.95
CA TRP A 363 11.13 18.44 12.60
C TRP A 363 11.49 17.44 13.68
N GLN A 364 11.17 16.18 13.45
CA GLN A 364 11.30 15.18 14.49
C GLN A 364 11.92 13.89 13.94
N GLY A 365 13.02 13.47 14.56
CA GLY A 365 13.66 12.19 14.31
C GLY A 365 13.26 11.12 15.33
N GLY A 366 13.45 9.86 14.95
CA GLY A 366 13.25 8.69 15.80
C GLY A 366 12.00 7.87 15.45
N GLY A 367 11.68 6.92 16.33
CA GLY A 367 10.51 6.05 16.24
C GLY A 367 9.24 6.84 16.55
N LEU A 368 8.81 7.65 15.60
CA LEU A 368 7.63 8.47 15.75
C LEU A 368 6.39 7.66 15.47
N GLY A 369 5.72 7.25 16.54
CA GLY A 369 4.31 6.90 16.45
C GLY A 369 3.51 8.18 16.21
N PHE A 370 3.50 8.72 14.99
CA PHE A 370 2.49 9.72 14.60
C PHE A 370 1.12 9.04 14.54
N ARG A 371 0.13 9.66 15.18
CA ARG A 371 -1.07 8.99 15.70
C ARG A 371 -2.23 9.21 14.73
N TRP A 372 -2.83 8.11 14.27
CA TRP A 372 -3.99 8.03 13.36
C TRP A 372 -5.33 8.12 14.10
N ASP A 373 -5.29 8.44 15.39
CA ASP A 373 -6.41 8.50 16.32
C ASP A 373 -6.25 9.74 17.22
N GLU A 374 -7.35 10.47 17.42
CA GLU A 374 -7.39 11.75 18.15
C GLU A 374 -7.10 11.62 19.66
N THR A 375 -7.26 10.43 20.23
CA THR A 375 -7.12 10.19 21.68
C THR A 375 -5.68 9.98 22.13
N ILE A 376 -4.76 9.82 21.19
CA ILE A 376 -3.40 9.43 21.48
C ILE A 376 -2.54 10.74 21.35
N PRO A 377 -1.97 11.31 22.44
CA PRO A 377 -1.21 12.57 22.42
C PRO A 377 0.09 12.56 21.60
N MET A 378 0.43 13.61 20.85
CA MET A 378 1.75 13.68 20.19
C MET A 378 2.87 13.59 21.24
N GLN A 379 3.88 12.77 20.97
CA GLN A 379 5.11 12.77 21.77
C GLN A 379 6.06 13.80 21.16
N ASN A 380 6.12 14.98 21.79
CA ASN A 380 7.23 15.92 21.63
C ASN A 380 8.31 15.60 22.66
#